data_AF-A0A7V4GA83-F1
#
_entry.id   AF-A0A7V4GA83-F1
#
_cell.length_a   1.000
_cell.length_b   1.000
_cell.length_c   1.000
_cell.angle_alpha   90.00
_cell.angle_beta   90.00
_cell.angle_gamma   90.00
#
_symmetry.space_group_name_H-M   'P 1'
#
loop_
_entity.id
_entity.type
_entity.pdbx_description
1 polymer ?
#
loop_
_entity_poly.entity_id
_entity_poly.type
_entity_poly.pdbx_seq_one_letter_code
_entity_poly.pdbx_strand_id
1 'polypeptide(L)'
;GAPLVVNLEGVVRQNCPPPSHPHQLCMEAALTFELLKKLNVRVVSVANNHSHDYDKEGFQEMTRALRAEGLKVLEAGDLADLGRFRLLALTDVDNHPQPRRDCLREADLSRLTQVPRDKPVFAFIHWGREFAAGPGPREELVADRLTRLGVEVIIGSHSHRAGELTATPKALQAFSLGNFIFHQRRPEASGALLEVNFFPSGSYFVRLQPLANLYAAMVKTPP
;
A
#
# COMPACT_ATOMS: atom_id res chain seq x y z
N GLY A 1 18.52 -1.20 -7.10
CA GLY A 1 18.39 -1.53 -5.67
C GLY A 1 17.60 -2.81 -5.50
N ALA A 2 17.24 -3.18 -4.28
CA ALA A 2 16.32 -4.29 -4.00
C ALA A 2 14.96 -4.08 -4.73
N PRO A 3 14.24 -5.15 -5.10
CA PRO A 3 12.91 -5.02 -5.70
C PRO A 3 11.93 -4.40 -4.70
N LEU A 4 11.09 -3.47 -5.15
CA LEU A 4 10.11 -2.79 -4.31
C LEU A 4 8.67 -3.22 -4.60
N VAL A 5 7.87 -3.22 -3.53
CA VAL A 5 6.41 -3.25 -3.54
C VAL A 5 5.91 -1.90 -3.06
N VAL A 6 5.00 -1.26 -3.78
CA VAL A 6 4.47 0.07 -3.42
C VAL A 6 2.95 0.10 -3.49
N ASN A 7 2.31 0.94 -2.68
CA ASN A 7 0.92 1.35 -2.89
C ASN A 7 0.93 2.57 -3.81
N LEU A 8 0.28 2.44 -4.97
CA LEU A 8 0.12 3.53 -5.92
C LEU A 8 -1.28 4.10 -5.75
N GLU A 9 -1.37 5.24 -5.09
CA GLU A 9 -2.62 5.78 -4.57
C GLU A 9 -3.45 6.52 -5.63
N GLY A 10 -2.81 7.32 -6.49
CA GLY A 10 -3.52 8.05 -7.54
C GLY A 10 -3.66 7.28 -8.86
N VAL A 11 -4.56 7.72 -9.74
CA VAL A 11 -4.73 7.10 -11.06
C VAL A 11 -3.62 7.56 -12.01
N VAL A 12 -2.91 6.60 -12.63
CA VAL A 12 -1.88 6.91 -13.64
C VAL A 12 -2.50 7.20 -15.00
N ARG A 13 -2.24 8.37 -15.58
CA ARG A 13 -2.77 8.78 -16.90
C ARG A 13 -1.74 9.54 -17.73
N GLN A 14 -1.89 9.51 -19.06
CA GLN A 14 -0.97 10.24 -19.97
C GLN A 14 -1.08 11.76 -19.84
N ASN A 15 -2.26 12.27 -19.48
CA ASN A 15 -2.51 13.67 -19.23
C ASN A 15 -3.47 13.76 -18.05
N CYS A 16 -3.04 14.40 -16.96
CA CYS A 16 -3.91 14.65 -15.82
C CYS A 16 -4.79 15.87 -16.08
N PRO A 17 -6.12 15.71 -16.19
CA PRO A 17 -7.01 16.85 -16.30
C PRO A 17 -7.04 17.62 -14.97
N PRO A 18 -7.50 18.89 -14.97
CA PRO A 18 -7.81 19.60 -13.75
C PRO A 18 -8.72 18.75 -12.86
N PRO A 19 -8.44 18.65 -11.55
CA PRO A 19 -9.23 17.80 -10.68
C PRO A 19 -10.65 18.35 -10.53
N SER A 20 -11.64 17.46 -10.55
CA SER A 20 -13.05 17.80 -10.33
C SER A 20 -13.33 18.16 -8.85
N HIS A 21 -12.48 17.69 -7.93
CA HIS A 21 -12.51 18.01 -6.50
C HIS A 21 -11.10 17.95 -5.87
N PRO A 22 -10.87 18.57 -4.71
CA PRO A 22 -9.51 18.72 -4.14
C PRO A 22 -8.75 17.41 -3.87
N HIS A 23 -9.47 16.33 -3.63
CA HIS A 23 -8.90 15.01 -3.33
C HIS A 23 -8.80 14.08 -4.54
N GLN A 24 -9.05 14.56 -5.77
CA GLN A 24 -8.92 13.72 -6.96
C GLN A 24 -7.44 13.57 -7.31
N LEU A 25 -6.93 12.33 -7.27
CA LEU A 25 -5.51 12.05 -7.46
C LEU A 25 -5.22 11.52 -8.85
N CYS A 26 -4.38 12.27 -9.58
CA CYS A 26 -3.82 11.84 -10.86
C CYS A 26 -2.30 11.87 -10.83
N MET A 27 -1.71 10.86 -11.44
CA MET A 27 -0.27 10.69 -11.55
C MET A 27 0.12 10.67 -13.05
N GLU A 28 0.99 11.60 -13.45
CA GLU A 28 1.44 11.68 -14.84
C GLU A 28 2.23 10.42 -15.24
N ALA A 29 1.80 9.75 -16.31
CA ALA A 29 2.29 8.43 -16.69
C ALA A 29 3.78 8.42 -17.01
N ALA A 30 4.25 9.39 -17.79
CA ALA A 30 5.65 9.46 -18.20
C ALA A 30 6.60 9.54 -16.98
N LEU A 31 6.30 10.44 -16.04
CA LEU A 31 7.06 10.60 -14.80
C LEU A 31 6.93 9.37 -13.89
N THR A 32 5.70 8.84 -13.77
CA THR A 32 5.40 7.70 -12.90
C THR A 32 6.18 6.46 -13.35
N PHE A 33 6.09 6.08 -14.63
CA PHE A 33 6.78 4.88 -15.12
C PHE A 33 8.30 5.02 -15.07
N GLU A 34 8.84 6.20 -15.36
CA GLU A 34 10.27 6.47 -15.20
C GLU A 34 10.72 6.26 -13.75
N LEU A 35 9.97 6.79 -12.78
CA LEU A 35 10.26 6.64 -11.35
C LEU A 35 10.16 5.18 -10.90
N LEU A 36 9.07 4.48 -11.24
CA LEU A 36 8.88 3.06 -10.87
C LEU A 36 10.04 2.20 -11.39
N LYS A 37 10.51 2.44 -12.62
CA LYS A 37 11.65 1.76 -13.21
C LYS A 37 12.95 2.07 -12.48
N LYS A 38 13.26 3.36 -12.24
CA LYS A 38 14.47 3.79 -11.52
C LYS A 38 14.54 3.22 -10.10
N LEU A 39 13.40 3.09 -9.44
CA LEU A 39 13.27 2.55 -8.10
C LEU A 39 13.26 1.01 -8.05
N ASN A 40 13.31 0.33 -9.21
CA ASN A 40 13.18 -1.13 -9.31
C ASN A 40 11.90 -1.66 -8.65
N VAL A 41 10.78 -0.95 -8.83
CA VAL A 41 9.45 -1.43 -8.42
C VAL A 41 9.08 -2.63 -9.28
N ARG A 42 8.57 -3.68 -8.62
CA ARG A 42 8.13 -4.92 -9.28
C ARG A 42 6.66 -5.22 -9.06
N VAL A 43 6.11 -4.76 -7.94
CA VAL A 43 4.71 -4.95 -7.58
C VAL A 43 4.11 -3.61 -7.18
N VAL A 44 2.92 -3.34 -7.68
CA VAL A 44 2.11 -2.18 -7.31
C VAL A 44 0.78 -2.66 -6.76
N SER A 45 0.44 -2.22 -5.56
CA SER A 45 -0.92 -2.32 -5.04
C SER A 45 -1.70 -1.09 -5.50
N VAL A 46 -2.86 -1.34 -6.10
CA VAL A 46 -3.91 -0.33 -6.38
C VAL A 46 -5.15 -0.61 -5.53
N ALA A 47 -4.98 -1.32 -4.41
CA ALA A 47 -6.02 -1.56 -3.44
C ALA A 47 -6.11 -0.37 -2.48
N ASN A 48 -6.73 0.73 -2.92
CA ASN A 48 -6.90 1.96 -2.14
C ASN A 48 -8.14 2.74 -2.59
N ASN A 49 -8.50 3.79 -1.85
CA ASN A 49 -9.69 4.60 -2.05
C ASN A 49 -9.65 5.49 -3.31
N HIS A 50 -8.45 5.84 -3.80
CA HIS A 50 -8.26 6.77 -4.93
C HIS A 50 -8.10 6.08 -6.30
N SER A 51 -8.04 4.76 -6.32
CA SER A 51 -7.85 4.00 -7.56
C SER A 51 -9.01 4.15 -8.57
N HIS A 52 -10.17 4.63 -8.12
CA HIS A 52 -11.35 4.86 -8.96
C HIS A 52 -11.72 6.35 -9.11
N ASP A 53 -10.79 7.27 -8.82
CA ASP A 53 -11.02 8.72 -8.93
C ASP A 53 -11.39 9.17 -10.36
N TYR A 54 -11.02 8.38 -11.36
CA TYR A 54 -11.39 8.57 -12.77
C TYR A 54 -12.17 7.36 -13.26
N ASP A 55 -13.23 6.98 -12.54
CA ASP A 55 -14.16 5.91 -12.92
C ASP A 55 -13.54 4.53 -13.18
N LYS A 56 -14.34 3.64 -13.77
CA LYS A 56 -13.94 2.26 -14.03
C LYS A 56 -13.00 2.18 -15.24
N GLU A 57 -13.25 3.00 -16.25
CA GLU A 57 -12.47 3.07 -17.46
C GLU A 57 -11.06 3.58 -17.16
N GLY A 58 -10.93 4.65 -16.36
CA GLY A 58 -9.63 5.17 -15.94
C GLY A 58 -8.84 4.18 -15.07
N PHE A 59 -9.50 3.47 -14.16
CA PHE A 59 -8.87 2.37 -13.41
C PHE A 59 -8.35 1.25 -14.33
N GLN A 60 -9.17 0.83 -15.30
CA GLN A 60 -8.77 -0.21 -16.24
C GLN A 60 -7.64 0.22 -17.18
N GLU A 61 -7.63 1.48 -17.62
CA GLU A 61 -6.53 2.05 -18.40
C GLU A 61 -5.22 2.05 -17.61
N MET A 62 -5.24 2.57 -16.37
CA MET A 62 -4.09 2.57 -15.48
C MET A 62 -3.55 1.16 -15.28
N THR A 63 -4.40 0.20 -14.90
CA THR A 63 -3.94 -1.17 -14.60
C THR A 63 -3.41 -1.89 -15.83
N ARG A 64 -3.98 -1.67 -17.03
CA ARG A 64 -3.41 -2.16 -18.30
C ARG A 64 -2.03 -1.56 -18.58
N ALA A 65 -1.88 -0.24 -18.42
CA ALA A 65 -0.62 0.43 -18.66
C ALA A 65 0.49 -0.04 -17.70
N LEU A 66 0.18 -0.15 -16.41
CA LEU A 66 1.11 -0.69 -15.41
C LEU A 66 1.55 -2.13 -15.73
N ARG A 67 0.62 -2.99 -16.16
CA ARG A 67 0.93 -4.37 -16.58
C ARG A 67 1.77 -4.41 -17.85
N ALA A 68 1.55 -3.49 -18.80
CA ALA A 68 2.35 -3.39 -20.02
C ALA A 68 3.81 -3.00 -19.74
N GLU A 69 4.07 -2.26 -18.66
CA GLU A 69 5.42 -1.97 -18.14
C GLU A 69 6.07 -3.16 -17.39
N GLY A 70 5.40 -4.33 -17.37
CA GLY A 70 5.90 -5.54 -16.73
C GLY A 70 5.75 -5.57 -15.20
N LEU A 71 4.93 -4.67 -14.64
CA LEU A 71 4.64 -4.65 -13.21
C LEU A 71 3.56 -5.68 -12.86
N LYS A 72 3.71 -6.34 -11.71
CA LYS A 72 2.61 -7.10 -11.11
C LYS A 72 1.67 -6.12 -10.39
N VAL A 73 0.46 -5.98 -10.90
CA VAL A 73 -0.58 -5.11 -10.32
C VAL A 73 -1.49 -5.96 -9.43
N LEU A 74 -1.66 -5.55 -8.18
CA LEU A 74 -2.57 -6.16 -7.22
C LEU A 74 -3.75 -5.23 -6.94
N GLU A 75 -4.95 -5.71 -7.23
CA GLU A 75 -6.21 -5.05 -6.94
C GLU A 75 -6.73 -5.47 -5.55
N ALA A 76 -7.78 -4.83 -5.05
CA ALA A 76 -8.34 -5.15 -3.74
C ALA A 76 -8.82 -6.62 -3.69
N GLY A 77 -8.27 -7.39 -2.74
CA GLY A 77 -8.55 -8.81 -2.57
C GLY A 77 -7.64 -9.75 -3.37
N ASP A 78 -6.68 -9.23 -4.14
CA ASP A 78 -5.70 -10.07 -4.85
C ASP A 78 -4.68 -10.68 -3.89
N LEU A 79 -4.41 -11.98 -4.08
CA LEU A 79 -3.37 -12.71 -3.39
C LEU A 79 -2.33 -13.19 -4.42
N ALA A 80 -1.09 -12.71 -4.30
CA ALA A 80 -0.02 -13.05 -5.22
C ALA A 80 1.12 -13.81 -4.55
N ASP A 81 1.61 -14.85 -5.23
CA ASP A 81 2.90 -15.46 -4.90
C ASP A 81 4.03 -14.60 -5.48
N LEU A 82 4.94 -14.16 -4.60
CA LEU A 82 6.12 -13.33 -4.90
C LEU A 82 7.43 -14.11 -4.72
N GLY A 83 7.36 -15.45 -4.79
CA GLY A 83 8.50 -16.35 -4.66
C GLY A 83 8.72 -16.76 -3.21
N ARG A 84 9.27 -15.85 -2.38
CA ARG A 84 9.63 -16.11 -0.97
C ARG A 84 8.46 -16.00 0.00
N PHE A 85 7.44 -15.24 -0.37
CA PHE A 85 6.25 -14.98 0.43
C PHE A 85 5.04 -14.77 -0.49
N ARG A 86 3.84 -14.79 0.10
CA ARG A 86 2.61 -14.40 -0.58
C ARG A 86 2.14 -13.06 -0.04
N LEU A 87 1.58 -12.21 -0.90
CA LEU A 87 1.09 -10.89 -0.54
C LEU A 87 -0.39 -10.75 -0.87
N LEU A 88 -1.20 -10.47 0.13
CA LEU A 88 -2.61 -10.10 0.00
C LEU A 88 -2.73 -8.57 -0.03
N ALA A 89 -3.32 -8.01 -1.08
CA ALA A 89 -3.60 -6.57 -1.17
C ALA A 89 -5.04 -6.27 -0.73
N LEU A 90 -5.25 -5.30 0.14
CA LEU A 90 -6.56 -4.98 0.73
C LEU A 90 -6.79 -3.48 0.82
N THR A 91 -8.06 -3.08 0.84
CA THR A 91 -8.50 -1.73 1.25
C THR A 91 -9.67 -1.84 2.23
N ASP A 92 -9.66 -1.00 3.26
CA ASP A 92 -10.76 -0.79 4.21
C ASP A 92 -11.12 0.72 4.26
N VAL A 93 -10.87 1.43 3.17
CA VAL A 93 -11.20 2.86 2.98
C VAL A 93 -11.90 3.00 1.63
N ASP A 94 -12.96 3.79 1.61
CA ASP A 94 -13.55 4.38 0.40
C ASP A 94 -13.62 5.91 0.52
N ASN A 95 -13.94 6.58 -0.59
CA ASN A 95 -14.13 8.03 -0.65
C ASN A 95 -15.56 8.47 -0.28
N HIS A 96 -16.37 7.59 0.33
CA HIS A 96 -17.75 7.94 0.66
C HIS A 96 -17.81 8.95 1.83
N PRO A 97 -18.78 9.89 1.81
CA PRO A 97 -18.95 10.84 2.90
C PRO A 97 -19.37 10.12 4.20
N GLN A 98 -19.00 10.73 5.33
CA GLN A 98 -19.19 10.12 6.66
C GLN A 98 -20.64 9.72 6.95
N PRO A 99 -20.87 8.60 7.67
CA PRO A 99 -19.86 7.78 8.37
C PRO A 99 -19.05 6.88 7.41
N ARG A 100 -17.78 6.67 7.76
CA ARG A 100 -16.87 5.79 7.01
C ARG A 100 -17.47 4.39 6.91
N ARG A 101 -17.40 3.80 5.72
CA ARG A 101 -17.86 2.44 5.48
C ARG A 101 -16.69 1.45 5.59
N ASP A 102 -16.94 0.35 6.30
CA ASP A 102 -16.04 -0.81 6.29
C ASP A 102 -16.08 -1.45 4.90
N CYS A 103 -14.97 -1.38 4.17
CA CYS A 103 -14.87 -1.88 2.79
C CYS A 103 -14.38 -3.33 2.73
N LEU A 104 -13.63 -3.77 3.74
CA LEU A 104 -13.12 -5.13 3.83
C LEU A 104 -14.24 -6.10 4.19
N ARG A 105 -14.48 -7.07 3.31
CA ARG A 105 -15.53 -8.11 3.45
C ARG A 105 -14.89 -9.46 3.72
N GLU A 106 -15.67 -10.38 4.29
CA GLU A 106 -15.23 -11.78 4.48
C GLU A 106 -14.83 -12.47 3.17
N ALA A 107 -15.45 -12.11 2.05
CA ALA A 107 -15.06 -12.62 0.73
C ALA A 107 -13.61 -12.29 0.38
N ASP A 108 -13.12 -11.10 0.75
CA ASP A 108 -11.76 -10.66 0.48
C ASP A 108 -10.75 -11.45 1.34
N LEU A 109 -11.17 -11.92 2.53
CA LEU A 109 -10.37 -12.74 3.44
C LEU A 109 -10.46 -14.24 3.17
N SER A 110 -11.52 -14.70 2.52
CA SER A 110 -11.79 -16.13 2.27
C SER A 110 -10.64 -16.84 1.55
N ARG A 111 -9.90 -16.13 0.69
CA ARG A 111 -8.72 -16.65 -0.03
C ARG A 111 -7.62 -17.15 0.91
N LEU A 112 -7.49 -16.55 2.10
CA LEU A 112 -6.53 -16.99 3.11
C LEU A 112 -6.87 -18.38 3.66
N THR A 113 -8.13 -18.82 3.62
CA THR A 113 -8.50 -20.15 4.13
C THR A 113 -8.01 -21.29 3.22
N GLN A 114 -7.73 -20.99 1.95
CA GLN A 114 -7.34 -21.97 0.93
C GLN A 114 -5.87 -21.86 0.51
N VAL A 115 -5.13 -20.85 1.02
CA VAL A 115 -3.74 -20.65 0.64
C VAL A 115 -2.83 -21.72 1.27
N PRO A 116 -1.95 -22.37 0.48
CA PRO A 116 -0.90 -23.22 1.02
C PRO A 116 -0.03 -22.48 2.04
N ARG A 117 0.35 -23.16 3.12
CA ARG A 117 1.14 -22.61 4.23
C ARG A 117 2.62 -23.02 4.18
N ASP A 118 3.13 -23.25 2.97
CA ASP A 118 4.54 -23.51 2.65
C ASP A 118 5.40 -22.23 2.62
N LYS A 119 4.78 -21.06 2.66
CA LYS A 119 5.45 -19.75 2.65
C LYS A 119 4.71 -18.78 3.57
N PRO A 120 5.42 -17.78 4.13
CA PRO A 120 4.77 -16.75 4.91
C PRO A 120 3.79 -15.94 4.08
N VAL A 121 2.68 -15.54 4.71
CA VAL A 121 1.63 -14.73 4.09
C VAL A 121 1.66 -13.35 4.72
N PHE A 122 1.83 -12.33 3.87
CA PHE A 122 1.82 -10.93 4.25
C PHE A 122 0.53 -10.27 3.75
N ALA A 123 0.06 -9.25 4.45
CA ALA A 123 -1.04 -8.39 4.00
C ALA A 123 -0.55 -6.96 3.84
N PHE A 124 -0.88 -6.33 2.72
CA PHE A 124 -0.68 -4.91 2.48
C PHE A 124 -2.04 -4.24 2.37
N ILE A 125 -2.40 -3.47 3.39
CA ILE A 125 -3.76 -2.94 3.60
C ILE A 125 -3.79 -1.41 3.64
N HIS A 126 -4.71 -0.84 2.88
CA HIS A 126 -5.00 0.60 2.88
C HIS A 126 -6.17 0.89 3.83
N TRP A 127 -5.90 1.47 5.02
CA TRP A 127 -6.84 1.54 6.15
C TRP A 127 -6.53 2.70 7.12
N GLY A 128 -7.24 2.80 8.24
CA GLY A 128 -6.95 3.87 9.20
C GLY A 128 -7.59 5.19 8.82
N ARG A 129 -7.47 6.15 9.72
CA ARG A 129 -7.82 7.56 9.47
C ARG A 129 -6.57 8.30 9.01
N GLU A 130 -6.73 9.24 8.08
CA GLU A 130 -5.66 10.17 7.73
C GLU A 130 -5.01 10.77 8.98
N PHE A 131 -3.68 10.80 8.99
CA PHE A 131 -2.82 11.33 10.03
C PHE A 131 -2.92 10.68 11.42
N ALA A 132 -3.58 9.51 11.52
CA ALA A 132 -3.46 8.68 12.71
C ALA A 132 -2.02 8.16 12.87
N ALA A 133 -1.50 8.21 14.10
CA ALA A 133 -0.18 7.68 14.44
C ALA A 133 -0.22 6.19 14.84
N GLY A 134 -1.42 5.63 15.01
CA GLY A 134 -1.63 4.24 15.44
C GLY A 134 -3.03 3.74 15.10
N PRO A 135 -3.29 2.45 15.30
CA PRO A 135 -4.55 1.81 14.96
C PRO A 135 -5.70 2.30 15.85
N GLY A 136 -6.91 2.36 15.28
CA GLY A 136 -8.15 2.46 16.04
C GLY A 136 -8.82 1.08 16.20
N PRO A 137 -10.02 1.03 16.80
CA PRO A 137 -10.71 -0.24 17.09
C PRO A 137 -10.97 -1.10 15.84
N ARG A 138 -11.25 -0.46 14.69
CA ARG A 138 -11.47 -1.17 13.43
C ARG A 138 -10.18 -1.81 12.93
N GLU A 139 -9.07 -1.08 12.94
CA GLU A 139 -7.78 -1.59 12.49
C GLU A 139 -7.24 -2.69 13.41
N GLU A 140 -7.48 -2.59 14.73
CA GLU A 140 -7.18 -3.67 15.69
C GLU A 140 -7.99 -4.94 15.38
N LEU A 141 -9.30 -4.81 15.15
CA LEU A 141 -10.18 -5.94 14.82
C LEU A 141 -9.75 -6.62 13.52
N VAL A 142 -9.42 -5.84 12.49
CA VAL A 142 -8.95 -6.35 11.20
C VAL A 142 -7.57 -7.01 11.36
N ALA A 143 -6.65 -6.41 12.10
CA ALA A 143 -5.31 -6.98 12.32
C ALA A 143 -5.38 -8.34 13.04
N ASP A 144 -6.22 -8.43 14.08
CA ASP A 144 -6.47 -9.64 14.83
C ASP A 144 -7.15 -10.72 13.96
N ARG A 145 -8.09 -10.34 13.08
CA ARG A 145 -8.68 -11.26 12.10
C ARG A 145 -7.65 -11.79 11.10
N LEU A 146 -6.82 -10.94 10.52
CA LEU A 146 -5.74 -11.34 9.59
C LEU A 146 -4.74 -12.27 10.28
N THR A 147 -4.35 -11.95 11.52
CA THR A 147 -3.45 -12.77 12.33
C THR A 147 -4.04 -14.17 12.59
N ARG A 148 -5.32 -14.26 12.96
CA ARG A 148 -6.01 -15.56 13.12
C ARG A 148 -6.08 -16.37 11.83
N LEU A 149 -6.12 -15.70 10.68
CA LEU A 149 -6.05 -16.32 9.36
C LEU A 149 -4.61 -16.61 8.91
N GLY A 150 -3.62 -16.55 9.82
CA GLY A 150 -2.24 -16.93 9.55
C GLY A 150 -1.47 -15.92 8.68
N VAL A 151 -1.86 -14.65 8.68
CA VAL A 151 -1.01 -13.57 8.16
C VAL A 151 0.07 -13.28 9.20
N GLU A 152 1.33 -13.30 8.77
CA GLU A 152 2.49 -13.13 9.65
C GLU A 152 3.04 -11.69 9.65
N VAL A 153 2.80 -10.93 8.59
CA VAL A 153 3.21 -9.52 8.51
C VAL A 153 2.06 -8.69 7.94
N ILE A 154 1.59 -7.73 8.72
CA ILE A 154 0.53 -6.79 8.35
C ILE A 154 1.17 -5.42 8.11
N ILE A 155 0.99 -4.90 6.91
CA ILE A 155 1.62 -3.68 6.42
C ILE A 155 0.50 -2.70 6.09
N GLY A 156 0.38 -1.60 6.82
CA GLY A 156 -0.63 -0.60 6.52
C GLY A 156 -0.12 0.54 5.63
N SER A 157 -1.07 1.26 5.02
CA SER A 157 -0.87 2.56 4.35
C SER A 157 -2.02 3.51 4.67
N HIS A 158 -2.24 4.55 3.83
CA HIS A 158 -3.30 5.56 3.90
C HIS A 158 -3.14 6.65 4.97
N SER A 159 -2.72 6.35 6.19
CA SER A 159 -2.67 7.38 7.25
C SER A 159 -1.68 8.53 6.95
N HIS A 160 -0.85 8.43 5.91
CA HIS A 160 0.21 9.38 5.56
C HIS A 160 1.24 9.64 6.67
N ARG A 161 1.20 8.84 7.75
CA ARG A 161 2.12 8.86 8.89
C ARG A 161 2.61 7.46 9.15
N ALA A 162 3.93 7.29 9.10
CA ALA A 162 4.56 6.06 9.53
C ALA A 162 4.25 5.81 11.01
N GLY A 163 3.69 4.64 11.32
CA GLY A 163 3.50 4.13 12.66
C GLY A 163 4.66 3.27 13.11
N GLU A 164 4.61 2.77 14.34
CA GLU A 164 5.60 1.83 14.85
C GLU A 164 5.41 0.41 14.29
N LEU A 165 6.50 -0.36 14.29
CA LEU A 165 6.47 -1.80 14.05
C LEU A 165 6.23 -2.50 15.39
N THR A 166 5.08 -3.13 15.55
CA THR A 166 4.72 -3.92 16.73
C THR A 166 4.74 -5.41 16.42
N ALA A 167 4.83 -6.23 17.46
CA ALA A 167 4.91 -7.68 17.34
C ALA A 167 3.99 -8.36 18.35
N THR A 168 3.35 -9.43 17.91
CA THR A 168 2.77 -10.47 18.75
C THR A 168 3.55 -11.77 18.52
N PRO A 169 3.33 -12.82 19.32
CA PRO A 169 3.95 -14.13 19.05
C PRO A 169 3.58 -14.74 17.68
N LYS A 170 2.56 -14.22 17.00
CA LYS A 170 2.04 -14.78 15.74
C LYS A 170 2.23 -13.88 14.52
N ALA A 171 2.37 -12.57 14.71
CA ALA A 171 2.43 -11.61 13.61
C ALA A 171 3.17 -10.33 13.98
N LEU A 172 3.77 -9.71 12.97
CA LEU A 172 4.30 -8.36 12.98
C LEU A 172 3.29 -7.40 12.34
N GLN A 173 3.19 -6.19 12.86
CA GLN A 173 2.31 -5.16 12.32
C GLN A 173 3.04 -3.82 12.22
N ALA A 174 3.16 -3.29 11.01
CA ALA A 174 3.43 -1.87 10.78
C ALA A 174 2.08 -1.19 10.53
N PHE A 175 1.58 -0.40 11.49
CA PHE A 175 0.24 0.21 11.38
C PHE A 175 0.08 1.00 10.08
N SER A 176 1.12 1.75 9.69
CA SER A 176 1.18 2.45 8.42
C SER A 176 2.65 2.71 8.07
N LEU A 177 2.98 2.62 6.78
CA LEU A 177 4.29 3.06 6.27
C LEU A 177 4.31 4.57 5.94
N GLY A 178 3.16 5.24 5.98
CA GLY A 178 3.04 6.64 5.61
C GLY A 178 3.44 6.93 4.16
N ASN A 179 4.04 8.09 3.92
CA ASN A 179 4.34 8.58 2.58
C ASN A 179 5.70 8.07 2.07
N PHE A 180 5.75 7.64 0.80
CA PHE A 180 7.01 7.40 0.10
C PHE A 180 7.40 8.61 -0.77
N ILE A 181 6.84 8.71 -1.98
CA ILE A 181 6.90 9.91 -2.84
C ILE A 181 5.48 10.47 -2.93
N PHE A 182 5.17 11.45 -2.10
CA PHE A 182 3.83 12.04 -2.02
C PHE A 182 3.93 13.52 -1.63
N HIS A 183 3.11 14.38 -2.24
CA HIS A 183 3.28 15.84 -2.18
C HIS A 183 2.79 16.49 -0.86
N GLN A 184 2.29 15.66 0.08
CA GLN A 184 1.74 16.09 1.36
C GLN A 184 2.84 16.35 2.40
N ARG A 185 2.73 17.50 3.08
CA ARG A 185 3.69 17.94 4.12
C ARG A 185 3.06 18.25 5.46
N ARG A 186 1.77 18.59 5.47
CA ARG A 186 1.04 19.01 6.67
C ARG A 186 -0.37 18.41 6.69
N PRO A 187 -0.91 18.08 7.88
CA PRO A 187 -0.20 17.91 9.16
C PRO A 187 0.92 16.85 9.08
N GLU A 188 1.76 16.72 10.11
CA GLU A 188 3.05 16.00 10.13
C GLU A 188 3.05 14.64 9.41
N ALA A 189 3.27 14.66 8.10
CA ALA A 189 3.37 13.46 7.29
C ALA A 189 4.78 12.88 7.40
N SER A 190 4.86 11.57 7.55
CA SER A 190 6.13 10.84 7.68
C SER A 190 6.11 9.59 6.81
N GLY A 191 7.29 9.05 6.51
CA GLY A 191 7.45 7.87 5.68
C GLY A 191 8.32 6.83 6.35
N ALA A 192 8.14 5.58 5.95
CA ALA A 192 9.05 4.50 6.27
C ALA A 192 9.07 3.45 5.15
N LEU A 193 10.15 2.69 5.08
CA LEU A 193 10.27 1.48 4.28
C LEU A 193 10.25 0.28 5.21
N LEU A 194 9.45 -0.73 4.87
CA LEU A 194 9.54 -2.04 5.51
C LEU A 194 10.53 -2.89 4.72
N GLU A 195 11.69 -3.14 5.32
CA GLU A 195 12.70 -4.03 4.76
C GLU A 195 12.42 -5.47 5.23
N VAL A 196 12.44 -6.41 4.28
CA VAL A 196 12.31 -7.84 4.58
C VAL A 196 13.49 -8.58 3.96
N ASN A 197 14.29 -9.23 4.80
CA ASN A 197 15.42 -10.04 4.36
C ASN A 197 15.14 -11.52 4.60
N PHE A 198 15.14 -12.31 3.53
CA PHE A 198 14.99 -13.76 3.59
C PHE A 198 16.36 -14.45 3.64
N PHE A 199 16.50 -15.39 4.57
CA PHE A 199 17.70 -16.22 4.71
C PHE A 199 17.57 -17.53 3.91
N PRO A 200 18.69 -18.21 3.58
CA PRO A 200 18.65 -19.51 2.90
C PRO A 200 17.83 -20.59 3.62
N SER A 201 17.75 -20.52 4.94
CA SER A 201 16.93 -21.41 5.80
C SER A 201 15.42 -21.27 5.59
N GLY A 202 14.96 -20.19 4.93
CA GLY A 202 13.55 -19.85 4.81
C GLY A 202 13.03 -18.91 5.90
N SER A 203 13.80 -18.68 6.97
CA SER A 203 13.48 -17.63 7.94
C SER A 203 13.66 -16.24 7.32
N TYR A 204 13.05 -15.23 7.93
CA TYR A 204 13.18 -13.85 7.49
C TYR A 204 13.24 -12.89 8.68
N PHE A 205 13.86 -11.73 8.44
CA PHE A 205 13.91 -10.61 9.36
C PHE A 205 13.17 -9.42 8.74
N VAL A 206 12.46 -8.67 9.57
CA VAL A 206 11.72 -7.48 9.19
C VAL A 206 12.23 -6.28 9.98
N ARG A 207 12.44 -5.15 9.31
CA ARG A 207 12.81 -3.87 9.95
C ARG A 207 12.09 -2.72 9.29
N LEU A 208 11.60 -1.81 10.12
CA LEU A 208 11.09 -0.52 9.67
C LEU A 208 12.24 0.48 9.58
N GLN A 209 12.45 1.07 8.42
CA GLN A 209 13.43 2.12 8.18
C GLN A 209 12.71 3.47 8.01
N PRO A 210 12.93 4.44 8.91
CA PRO A 210 12.38 5.78 8.74
C PRO A 210 12.85 6.42 7.43
N LEU A 211 11.94 7.12 6.77
CA LEU A 211 12.19 7.85 5.54
C LEU A 211 11.88 9.33 5.75
N ALA A 212 12.81 10.19 5.35
CA ALA A 212 12.52 11.62 5.27
C ALA A 212 11.41 11.90 4.24
N ASN A 213 10.70 13.01 4.39
CA ASN A 213 9.75 13.44 3.37
C ASN A 213 10.50 13.79 2.07
N LEU A 214 10.56 12.84 1.14
CA LEU A 214 11.32 12.95 -0.10
C LEU A 214 10.83 14.12 -0.95
N TYR A 215 9.53 14.40 -0.96
CA TYR A 215 8.97 15.54 -1.67
C TYR A 215 9.42 16.88 -1.10
N ALA A 216 9.46 17.01 0.23
CA ALA A 216 9.98 18.22 0.87
C ALA A 216 11.48 18.42 0.60
N ALA A 217 12.25 17.34 0.45
CA ALA A 217 13.66 17.42 0.08
C ALA A 217 13.88 17.90 -1.36
N MET A 218 13.00 17.54 -2.30
CA MET A 218 13.11 17.94 -3.72
C MET A 218 12.75 19.41 -3.98
N VAL A 219 11.84 20.00 -3.19
CA VAL A 219 11.36 21.38 -3.40
C VAL A 219 12.19 22.42 -2.63
N LYS A 220 13.35 22.02 -2.09
CA LYS A 220 14.32 22.96 -1.50
C LYS A 220 15.07 23.80 -2.54
N THR A 221 14.83 23.58 -3.83
CA THR A 221 15.25 24.52 -4.89
C THR A 221 14.14 25.56 -5.07
N PRO A 222 14.35 26.84 -4.72
CA PRO A 222 13.37 27.88 -5.07
C PRO A 222 13.28 28.02 -6.59
N PRO A 223 12.15 28.50 -7.15
CA PRO A 223 12.07 28.91 -8.55
C PRO A 223 13.06 30.02 -8.87
#